data_AF-A0A974UT18-F1
#
_entry.id   AF-A0A974UT18-F1
#
_cell.length_a   1.000
_cell.length_b   1.000
_cell.length_c   1.000
_cell.angle_alpha   90.00
_cell.angle_beta   90.00
_cell.angle_gamma   90.00
#
_symmetry.space_group_name_H-M   'P 1'
#
loop_
_entity.id
_entity.type
_entity.pdbx_description
1 polymer ?
#
loop_
_entity_poly.entity_id
_entity_poly.type
_entity_poly.pdbx_seq_one_letter_code
_entity_poly.pdbx_strand_id
1 'polypeptide(L)'
;MPRGATGFRDVGASPLPSTDRKAFAALTHDTARLLGATVEQITAPELYSTFHTATLTHRGQQQRRFAIVCHRHVPVLALAEPVTGWGPVTIIEDAVIQAALATQTSFRLLTIDELTSPLNRADLSALAKAELRQIAHWKPRTISDLLFNHWD
;
A
#
# COMPACT_ATOMS: atom_id res chain seq x y z
N MET A 1 3.79 4.08 13.79
CA MET A 1 3.71 4.58 12.41
C MET A 1 4.98 5.34 12.11
N PRO A 2 5.71 4.96 11.04
CA PRO A 2 6.96 5.62 10.67
C PRO A 2 6.71 6.98 10.01
N ARG A 3 7.69 7.87 10.12
CA ARG A 3 7.72 9.14 9.38
C ARG A 3 7.44 8.91 7.89
N GLY A 4 6.51 9.68 7.33
CA GLY A 4 6.11 9.60 5.93
C GLY A 4 4.93 8.67 5.67
N ALA A 5 4.33 8.05 6.69
CA ALA A 5 3.13 7.20 6.57
C ALA A 5 1.92 7.92 5.97
N THR A 6 1.87 9.25 6.06
CA THR A 6 0.83 10.06 5.40
C THR A 6 1.27 10.58 4.02
N GLY A 7 2.55 10.46 3.67
CA GLY A 7 3.17 11.12 2.53
C GLY A 7 3.43 12.62 2.68
N PHE A 8 3.02 13.23 3.80
CA PHE A 8 3.32 14.63 4.08
C PHE A 8 4.63 14.79 4.85
N ARG A 9 5.24 15.97 4.73
CA ARG A 9 6.42 16.38 5.48
C ARG A 9 6.33 17.85 5.84
N ASP A 10 7.06 18.26 6.88
CA ASP A 10 7.21 19.68 7.20
C ASP A 10 7.99 20.40 6.09
N VAL A 11 7.67 21.69 5.89
CA VAL A 11 8.39 22.55 4.94
C VAL A 11 9.86 22.65 5.37
N GLY A 12 10.78 22.45 4.42
CA GLY A 12 12.22 22.49 4.68
C GLY A 12 12.80 21.22 5.32
N ALA A 13 11.98 20.23 5.72
CA ALA A 13 12.49 18.96 6.22
C ALA A 13 13.15 18.13 5.10
N SER A 14 14.06 17.21 5.45
CA SER A 14 14.65 16.28 4.49
C SER A 14 13.57 15.54 3.68
N PRO A 15 13.84 15.18 2.41
CA PRO A 15 12.91 14.38 1.62
C PRO A 15 12.47 13.10 2.36
N LEU A 16 11.26 12.63 2.08
CA LEU A 16 10.82 11.32 2.53
C LEU A 16 11.56 10.25 1.71
N PRO A 17 11.87 9.08 2.30
CA PRO A 17 12.35 7.93 1.53
C PRO A 17 11.39 7.63 0.39
N SER A 18 11.88 7.14 -0.75
CA SER A 18 11.02 6.64 -1.81
C SER A 18 11.15 5.13 -1.87
N THR A 19 10.02 4.45 -1.98
CA THR A 19 9.99 3.04 -2.36
C THR A 19 10.66 2.87 -3.72
N ASP A 20 11.47 1.82 -3.85
CA ASP A 20 12.07 1.43 -5.13
C ASP A 20 10.99 0.83 -6.04
N ARG A 21 10.60 1.60 -7.07
CA ARG A 21 9.60 1.21 -8.05
C ARG A 21 10.04 0.00 -8.88
N LYS A 22 11.35 -0.19 -9.10
CA LYS A 22 11.88 -1.37 -9.81
C LYS A 22 11.74 -2.61 -8.93
N ALA A 23 12.04 -2.50 -7.64
CA ALA A 23 11.83 -3.58 -6.68
C ALA A 23 10.34 -3.96 -6.59
N PHE A 24 9.43 -2.98 -6.56
CA PHE A 24 7.99 -3.24 -6.57
C PHE A 24 7.53 -3.94 -7.87
N ALA A 25 8.02 -3.50 -9.02
CA ALA A 25 7.70 -4.13 -10.30
C ALA A 25 8.23 -5.57 -10.37
N ALA A 26 9.47 -5.81 -9.92
CA ALA A 26 10.05 -7.14 -9.86
C ALA A 26 9.23 -8.08 -8.96
N LEU A 27 8.89 -7.65 -7.74
CA LEU A 27 8.03 -8.39 -6.81
C LEU A 27 6.67 -8.74 -7.44
N THR A 28 6.07 -7.79 -8.16
CA THR A 28 4.79 -7.98 -8.84
C THR A 28 4.89 -9.06 -9.91
N HIS A 29 5.92 -9.00 -10.77
CA HIS A 29 6.13 -9.98 -11.83
C HIS A 29 6.45 -11.38 -11.27
N ASP A 30 7.25 -11.46 -10.21
CA ASP A 30 7.57 -12.73 -9.54
C ASP A 30 6.31 -13.36 -8.92
N THR A 31 5.49 -12.55 -8.25
CA THR A 31 4.21 -12.99 -7.68
C THR A 31 3.28 -13.48 -8.77
N ALA A 32 3.18 -12.75 -9.89
CA ALA A 32 2.38 -13.16 -11.04
C ALA A 32 2.84 -14.53 -11.58
N ARG A 33 4.15 -14.72 -11.73
CA ARG A 33 4.74 -15.98 -12.19
C ARG A 33 4.46 -17.14 -11.25
N LEU A 34 4.60 -16.95 -9.94
CA LEU A 34 4.32 -17.99 -8.94
C LEU A 34 2.85 -18.42 -8.94
N LEU A 35 1.95 -17.49 -9.19
CA LEU A 35 0.51 -17.72 -9.17
C LEU A 35 -0.06 -18.12 -10.54
N GLY A 36 0.74 -18.15 -11.61
CA GLY A 36 0.22 -18.30 -12.98
C GLY A 36 -0.72 -17.15 -13.39
N ALA A 37 -0.55 -15.96 -12.81
CA ALA A 37 -1.31 -14.76 -13.11
C ALA A 37 -0.59 -13.88 -14.15
N THR A 38 -1.32 -12.91 -14.70
CA THR A 38 -0.80 -11.88 -15.60
C THR A 38 -0.87 -10.53 -14.91
N VAL A 39 0.21 -9.74 -15.01
CA VAL A 39 0.21 -8.33 -14.60
C VAL A 39 -0.51 -7.52 -15.67
N GLU A 40 -1.63 -6.89 -15.33
CA GLU A 40 -2.37 -6.05 -16.26
C GLU A 40 -1.77 -4.64 -16.34
N GLN A 41 -1.47 -4.07 -15.18
CA GLN A 41 -0.98 -2.70 -15.07
C GLN A 41 -0.20 -2.51 -13.78
N ILE A 42 0.85 -1.69 -13.83
CA ILE A 42 1.53 -1.13 -12.67
C ILE A 42 1.46 0.40 -12.78
N THR A 43 0.87 1.04 -11.78
CA THR A 43 0.63 2.48 -11.74
C THR A 43 1.43 3.11 -10.61
N ALA A 44 2.10 4.22 -10.90
CA ALA A 44 2.75 5.04 -9.89
C ALA A 44 1.72 5.92 -9.16
N PRO A 45 1.95 6.29 -7.89
CA PRO A 45 1.06 7.16 -7.16
C PRO A 45 0.88 8.49 -7.92
N GLU A 46 -0.36 8.93 -8.01
CA GLU A 46 -0.70 10.29 -8.43
C GLU A 46 -0.31 11.29 -7.34
N LEU A 47 -0.43 12.59 -7.63
CA LEU A 47 0.06 13.68 -6.76
C LEU A 47 -0.39 13.52 -5.30
N TYR A 48 -1.66 13.16 -5.11
CA TYR A 48 -2.31 13.03 -3.80
C TYR A 48 -2.38 11.59 -3.28
N SER A 49 -1.91 10.60 -4.04
CA SER A 49 -1.90 9.21 -3.61
C SER A 49 -0.62 8.87 -2.85
N THR A 50 -0.77 8.00 -1.85
CA THR A 50 0.32 7.49 -1.02
C THR A 50 0.87 6.15 -1.46
N PHE A 51 0.40 5.58 -2.58
CA PHE A 51 0.76 4.21 -2.95
C PHE A 51 0.87 3.97 -4.47
N HIS A 52 1.73 3.02 -4.82
CA HIS A 52 1.75 2.37 -6.12
C HIS A 52 0.70 1.26 -6.15
N THR A 53 0.17 0.98 -7.33
CA THR A 53 -0.80 -0.12 -7.52
C THR A 53 -0.30 -1.04 -8.61
N ALA A 54 -0.42 -2.34 -8.41
CA ALA A 54 -0.29 -3.32 -9.46
C ALA A 54 -1.56 -4.16 -9.52
N THR A 55 -2.22 -4.22 -10.68
CA THR A 55 -3.41 -5.05 -10.89
C THR A 55 -3.02 -6.32 -11.63
N LEU A 56 -3.47 -7.46 -11.11
CA LEU A 56 -3.15 -8.79 -11.62
C LEU A 56 -4.44 -9.56 -11.88
N THR A 57 -4.36 -10.48 -12.84
CA THR A 57 -5.45 -11.37 -13.21
C THR A 57 -4.98 -12.80 -13.24
N HIS A 58 -5.61 -13.65 -12.44
CA HIS A 58 -5.45 -15.09 -12.50
C HIS A 58 -6.41 -15.68 -13.54
N ARG A 59 -5.89 -16.42 -14.52
CA ARG A 59 -6.65 -17.00 -15.65
C ARG A 59 -7.06 -18.46 -15.41
N GLY A 60 -7.40 -18.81 -14.16
CA GLY A 60 -7.92 -20.13 -13.81
C GLY A 60 -9.39 -20.34 -14.23
N GLN A 61 -10.07 -21.32 -13.62
CA GLN A 61 -11.48 -21.64 -13.93
C GLN A 61 -12.45 -20.46 -13.74
N GLN A 62 -12.10 -19.53 -12.85
CA GLN A 62 -12.77 -18.24 -12.74
C GLN A 62 -11.72 -17.14 -12.85
N GLN A 63 -11.95 -16.18 -13.76
CA GLN A 63 -11.08 -15.01 -13.88
C GLN A 63 -11.21 -14.17 -12.61
N ARG A 64 -10.12 -14.10 -11.84
CA ARG A 64 -10.07 -13.31 -10.61
C ARG A 64 -9.04 -12.20 -10.75
N ARG A 65 -9.48 -10.97 -10.48
CA ARG A 65 -8.62 -9.78 -10.45
C ARG A 65 -8.33 -9.41 -9.00
N PHE A 66 -7.12 -8.96 -8.74
CA PHE A 66 -6.71 -8.43 -7.45
C PHE A 66 -5.64 -7.36 -7.66
N ALA A 67 -5.38 -6.55 -6.64
CA ALA A 67 -4.31 -5.57 -6.65
C ALA A 67 -3.32 -5.82 -5.52
N ILE A 68 -2.07 -5.48 -5.78
CA ILE A 68 -1.04 -5.27 -4.77
C ILE A 68 -0.86 -3.76 -4.66
N VAL A 69 -1.07 -3.20 -3.47
CA VAL A 69 -0.77 -1.79 -3.19
C VAL A 69 0.53 -1.69 -2.40
N CYS A 70 1.37 -0.72 -2.77
CA CYS A 70 2.68 -0.51 -2.14
C CYS A 70 2.83 0.94 -1.71
N HIS A 71 3.04 1.18 -0.42
CA HIS A 71 3.19 2.53 0.08
C HIS A 71 4.44 3.19 -0.55
N ARG A 72 4.32 4.46 -0.94
CA ARG A 72 5.32 5.18 -1.74
C ARG A 72 6.57 5.61 -0.95
N HIS A 73 6.45 5.74 0.38
CA HIS A 73 7.53 6.18 1.27
C HIS A 73 7.91 5.19 2.38
N VAL A 74 7.16 4.10 2.50
CA VAL A 74 7.30 3.12 3.58
C VAL A 74 7.27 1.75 2.87
N PRO A 75 8.23 0.85 3.09
CA PRO A 75 8.35 -0.38 2.33
C PRO A 75 7.35 -1.44 2.82
N VAL A 76 6.06 -1.12 2.73
CA VAL A 76 4.94 -1.98 3.13
C VAL A 76 3.97 -2.20 1.97
N LEU A 77 3.38 -3.40 1.96
CA LEU A 77 2.43 -3.85 0.94
C LEU A 77 1.13 -4.28 1.59
N ALA A 78 0.06 -4.24 0.82
CA ALA A 78 -1.18 -4.93 1.14
C ALA A 78 -1.79 -5.57 -0.11
N LEU A 79 -2.56 -6.63 0.12
CA LEU A 79 -3.41 -7.24 -0.89
C LEU A 79 -4.79 -6.55 -0.87
N ALA A 80 -5.30 -6.21 -2.05
CA ALA A 80 -6.54 -5.45 -2.19
C ALA A 80 -7.38 -5.93 -3.39
N GLU A 81 -8.64 -5.49 -3.43
CA GLU A 81 -9.41 -5.49 -4.67
C GLU A 81 -8.76 -4.53 -5.70
N PRO A 82 -9.03 -4.70 -7.01
CA PRO A 82 -8.58 -3.75 -8.01
C PRO A 82 -8.97 -2.31 -7.64
N VAL A 83 -7.99 -1.43 -7.53
CA VAL A 83 -8.23 -0.01 -7.19
C VAL A 83 -8.82 0.69 -8.41
N THR A 84 -10.08 1.13 -8.30
CA THR A 84 -10.79 1.86 -9.36
C THR A 84 -11.10 3.28 -8.93
N GLY A 85 -10.41 4.25 -9.54
CA GLY A 85 -10.65 5.68 -9.29
C GLY A 85 -10.17 6.17 -7.92
N TRP A 86 -10.81 7.24 -7.44
CA TRP A 86 -10.50 7.92 -6.20
C TRP A 86 -11.43 7.40 -5.10
N GLY A 87 -10.89 6.60 -4.18
CA GLY A 87 -11.66 5.99 -3.10
C GLY A 87 -10.80 5.17 -2.15
N PRO A 88 -11.38 4.67 -1.06
CA PRO A 88 -10.65 3.82 -0.12
C PRO A 88 -10.22 2.52 -0.80
N VAL A 89 -9.03 2.06 -0.46
CA VAL A 89 -8.55 0.74 -0.91
C VAL A 89 -9.24 -0.35 -0.11
N THR A 90 -9.96 -1.24 -0.79
CA THR A 90 -10.57 -2.43 -0.18
C THR A 90 -9.52 -3.51 0.02
N ILE A 91 -9.08 -3.70 1.26
CA ILE A 91 -8.14 -4.77 1.64
C ILE A 91 -8.84 -6.13 1.58
N ILE A 92 -8.14 -7.14 1.04
CA ILE A 92 -8.64 -8.52 0.98
C ILE A 92 -7.63 -9.52 1.52
N GLU A 93 -8.10 -10.72 1.84
CA GLU A 93 -7.26 -11.84 2.23
C GLU A 93 -7.33 -12.98 1.22
N ASP A 94 -6.16 -13.52 0.92
CA ASP A 94 -6.02 -14.76 0.17
C ASP A 94 -4.68 -15.39 0.55
N ALA A 95 -4.73 -16.51 1.27
CA ALA A 95 -3.54 -17.15 1.81
C ALA A 95 -2.54 -17.57 0.72
N VAL A 96 -3.01 -17.94 -0.47
CA VAL A 96 -2.14 -18.38 -1.57
C VAL A 96 -1.41 -17.16 -2.16
N ILE A 97 -2.12 -16.06 -2.39
CA ILE A 97 -1.52 -14.82 -2.90
C ILE A 97 -0.57 -14.22 -1.86
N GLN A 98 -0.97 -14.19 -0.59
CA GLN A 98 -0.14 -13.69 0.51
C GLN A 98 1.13 -14.53 0.68
N ALA A 99 1.04 -15.85 0.56
CA ALA A 99 2.22 -16.72 0.60
C ALA A 99 3.19 -16.43 -0.56
N ALA A 100 2.68 -16.20 -1.78
CA ALA A 100 3.51 -15.80 -2.91
C ALA A 100 4.21 -14.44 -2.67
N LEU A 101 3.48 -13.46 -2.15
CA LEU A 101 4.02 -12.14 -1.79
C LEU A 101 5.08 -12.21 -0.69
N ALA A 102 4.88 -13.07 0.32
CA ALA A 102 5.78 -13.22 1.46
C ALA A 102 7.14 -13.83 1.10
N THR A 103 7.29 -14.40 -0.10
CA THR A 103 8.61 -14.88 -0.59
C THR A 103 9.61 -13.74 -0.85
N GLN A 104 9.15 -12.49 -0.86
CA GLN A 104 9.92 -11.32 -1.25
C GLN A 104 10.28 -10.48 -0.02
N THR A 105 11.57 -10.23 0.21
CA THR A 105 12.07 -9.60 1.45
C THR A 105 12.19 -8.09 1.40
N SER A 106 12.08 -7.48 0.21
CA SER A 106 12.25 -6.03 0.02
C SER A 106 11.11 -5.20 0.62
N PHE A 107 9.98 -5.84 0.94
CA PHE A 107 8.79 -5.20 1.45
C PHE A 107 8.15 -6.06 2.53
N ARG A 108 7.53 -5.43 3.51
CA ARG A 108 6.71 -6.12 4.50
C ARG A 108 5.26 -6.16 4.03
N LEU A 109 4.72 -7.36 3.86
CA LEU A 109 3.29 -7.58 3.68
C LEU A 109 2.58 -7.34 5.02
N LEU A 110 1.60 -6.43 5.04
CA LEU A 110 0.75 -6.16 6.20
C LEU A 110 -0.44 -7.11 6.20
N THR A 111 -0.82 -7.59 7.39
CA THR A 111 -2.00 -8.45 7.57
C THR A 111 -3.28 -7.62 7.62
N ILE A 112 -4.44 -8.27 7.46
CA ILE A 112 -5.72 -7.57 7.60
C ILE A 112 -5.90 -7.01 9.02
N ASP A 113 -5.43 -7.71 10.04
CA ASP A 113 -5.52 -7.27 11.44
C ASP A 113 -4.72 -5.99 11.67
N GLU A 114 -3.53 -5.91 11.08
CA GLU A 114 -2.69 -4.70 11.13
C GLU A 114 -3.35 -3.53 10.39
N LEU A 115 -3.90 -3.82 9.20
CA LEU A 115 -4.49 -2.80 8.33
C LEU A 115 -5.81 -2.24 8.86
N THR A 116 -6.62 -3.09 9.50
CA THR A 116 -7.92 -2.73 10.08
C THR A 116 -7.80 -2.22 11.52
N SER A 117 -6.61 -2.31 12.12
CA SER A 117 -6.36 -1.79 13.46
C SER A 117 -6.72 -0.30 13.56
N PRO A 118 -7.45 0.12 14.61
CA PRO A 118 -7.78 1.52 14.84
C PRO A 118 -6.53 2.38 14.94
N LEU A 119 -6.49 3.49 14.19
CA LEU A 119 -5.32 4.37 14.17
C LEU A 119 -5.00 4.96 15.54
N ASN A 120 -6.02 5.19 16.38
CA ASN A 120 -5.83 5.72 17.74
C ASN A 120 -5.09 4.77 18.69
N ARG A 121 -4.91 3.49 18.31
CA ARG A 121 -4.09 2.51 19.05
C ARG A 121 -2.66 2.43 18.51
N ALA A 122 -2.37 3.08 17.39
CA ALA A 122 -1.05 3.08 16.80
C ALA A 122 -0.13 4.07 17.51
N ASP A 123 1.14 3.71 17.67
CA ASP A 123 2.16 4.68 18.07
C ASP A 123 2.39 5.68 16.94
N LEU A 124 2.12 6.96 17.18
CA LEU A 124 2.30 8.05 16.20
C LEU A 124 3.52 8.94 16.51
N SER A 125 4.32 8.59 17.52
CA SER A 125 5.42 9.42 18.04
C SER A 125 6.51 9.74 17.02
N ALA A 126 6.71 8.86 16.03
CA ALA A 126 7.69 9.04 14.96
C ALA A 126 7.19 9.89 13.78
N LEU A 127 5.92 10.31 13.78
CA LEU A 127 5.34 11.13 12.71
C LEU A 127 5.78 12.59 12.82
N ALA A 128 5.96 13.24 11.67
CA ALA A 128 6.26 14.67 11.64
C ALA A 128 5.04 15.53 12.01
N LYS A 129 5.25 16.80 12.38
CA LYS A 129 4.16 17.71 12.77
C LYS A 129 3.16 17.90 11.63
N ALA A 130 3.65 17.98 10.39
CA ALA A 130 2.80 18.01 9.21
C ALA A 130 1.87 16.81 9.11
N GLU A 131 2.37 15.60 9.36
CA GLU A 131 1.57 14.37 9.27
C GLU A 131 0.49 14.35 10.34
N LEU A 132 0.81 14.76 11.57
CA LEU A 132 -0.17 14.85 12.66
C LEU A 132 -1.28 15.86 12.33
N ARG A 133 -0.96 16.99 11.67
CA ARG A 133 -1.99 17.94 11.19
C ARG A 133 -2.92 17.30 10.17
N GLN A 134 -2.38 16.49 9.26
CA GLN A 134 -3.19 15.79 8.24
C GLN A 134 -4.07 14.71 8.86
N ILE A 135 -3.56 13.96 9.84
CA ILE A 135 -4.39 13.01 10.61
C ILE A 135 -5.53 13.75 11.32
N ALA A 136 -5.25 14.90 11.94
CA ALA A 136 -6.29 15.68 12.63
C ALA A 136 -7.34 16.25 11.66
N HIS A 137 -6.93 16.63 10.46
CA HIS A 137 -7.81 17.17 9.42
C HIS A 137 -8.70 16.09 8.80
N TRP A 138 -8.08 15.03 8.26
CA TRP A 138 -8.75 13.98 7.49
C TRP A 138 -9.37 12.87 8.34
N LYS A 139 -8.90 12.70 9.58
CA LYS A 139 -9.39 11.70 10.55
C LYS A 139 -9.47 10.27 9.99
N PRO A 140 -8.37 9.73 9.40
CA PRO A 140 -8.33 8.32 9.02
C PRO A 140 -8.62 7.43 10.23
N ARG A 141 -9.42 6.37 10.03
CA ARG A 141 -9.89 5.53 11.14
C ARG A 141 -8.98 4.34 11.39
N THR A 142 -8.43 3.78 10.32
CA THR A 142 -7.60 2.58 10.34
C THR A 142 -6.17 2.86 9.86
N ILE A 143 -5.28 1.88 10.05
CA ILE A 143 -3.93 1.92 9.44
C ILE A 143 -4.01 1.95 7.91
N SER A 144 -4.95 1.21 7.31
CA SER A 144 -5.18 1.21 5.87
C SER A 144 -5.57 2.60 5.36
N ASP A 145 -6.51 3.26 6.04
CA ASP A 145 -6.95 4.63 5.68
C ASP A 145 -5.80 5.64 5.76
N LEU A 146 -4.79 5.38 6.59
CA LEU A 146 -3.61 6.24 6.70
C LEU A 146 -2.60 5.97 5.57
N LEU A 147 -2.26 4.69 5.35
CA LEU A 147 -1.17 4.27 4.47
C LEU A 147 -1.57 4.21 3.00
N PHE A 148 -2.82 3.85 2.70
CA PHE A 148 -3.28 3.62 1.34
C PHE A 148 -4.41 4.59 1.02
N ASN A 149 -4.06 5.87 0.99
CA ASN A 149 -5.02 6.96 0.82
C ASN A 149 -4.76 7.83 -0.41
N HIS A 150 -5.85 8.44 -0.89
CA HIS A 150 -5.88 9.55 -1.81
C HIS A 150 -6.30 10.81 -1.02
N TRP A 151 -5.36 11.71 -0.75
CA TRP A 151 -5.61 12.95 0.02
C TRP A 151 -6.14 14.06 -0.89
N ASP A 152 -7.42 14.01 -1.24
CA ASP A 152 -8.14 15.06 -2.01
C ASP A 152 -9.30 15.65 -1.20
#